data_AF-A0A1L6ZMR0-F1
#
_entry.id   AF-A0A1L6ZMR0-F1
#
_cell.length_a   1.000
_cell.length_b   1.000
_cell.length_c   1.000
_cell.angle_alpha   90.00
_cell.angle_beta   90.00
_cell.angle_gamma   90.00
#
_symmetry.space_group_name_H-M   'P 1'
#
loop_
_entity.id
_entity.type
_entity.pdbx_description
1 polymer ?
#
loop_
_entity_poly.entity_id
_entity_poly.type
_entity_poly.pdbx_seq_one_letter_code
_entity_poly.pdbx_strand_id
1 'polypeptide(L)'
;MSSLKENYPSKVKTYQPKPPYVLNCIKAFLVGGLICLIGEGLQNFYIHFFDFNEKTAGNPTVATLILISSLLTGIGIYDRIGQFAGAGSAVPVTGFANSMTSAALEHKSEGLVLGVATNMFKLAGNVIVFGVVSAYVVGIIRYVFEKMFS
;
A
#
# COMPACT_ATOMS: atom_id res chain seq x y z
N MET A 1 -13.71 24.37 -35.54
CA MET A 1 -12.56 23.79 -34.79
C MET A 1 -13.00 23.04 -33.51
N SER A 2 -14.15 22.34 -33.50
CA SER A 2 -14.72 21.69 -32.31
C SER A 2 -14.73 20.15 -32.37
N SER A 3 -14.88 19.56 -33.57
CA SER A 3 -15.11 18.11 -33.71
C SER A 3 -13.91 17.20 -33.44
N LEU A 4 -12.68 17.75 -33.33
CA LEU A 4 -11.47 16.98 -33.06
C LEU A 4 -11.28 16.65 -31.57
N LYS A 5 -11.75 17.50 -30.66
CA LYS A 5 -11.64 17.25 -29.20
C LYS A 5 -12.68 16.24 -28.71
N GLU A 6 -13.88 16.27 -29.28
CA GLU A 6 -14.99 15.38 -28.89
C GLU A 6 -14.82 13.93 -29.40
N ASN A 7 -14.12 13.73 -30.51
CA ASN A 7 -13.89 12.41 -31.12
C ASN A 7 -12.52 11.79 -30.80
N TYR A 8 -11.71 12.44 -29.94
CA TYR A 8 -10.44 11.92 -29.47
C TYR A 8 -10.59 10.71 -28.52
N PRO A 9 -11.49 10.71 -27.51
CA PRO A 9 -11.59 9.58 -26.57
C PRO A 9 -12.12 8.29 -27.22
N SER A 10 -12.90 8.39 -28.30
CA SER A 10 -13.47 7.24 -29.01
C SER A 10 -12.47 6.55 -29.94
N LYS A 11 -11.48 7.27 -30.49
CA LYS A 11 -10.42 6.64 -31.31
C LYS A 11 -9.28 6.02 -30.49
N VAL A 12 -9.05 6.51 -29.27
CA VAL A 12 -7.97 6.00 -28.39
C VAL A 12 -8.36 4.71 -27.67
N LYS A 13 -9.65 4.50 -27.38
CA LYS A 13 -10.15 3.26 -26.75
C LYS A 13 -9.89 2.00 -27.57
N THR A 14 -9.72 2.11 -28.90
CA THR A 14 -9.43 0.97 -29.78
C THR A 14 -7.99 0.47 -29.65
N TYR A 15 -7.07 1.30 -29.16
CA TYR A 15 -5.65 0.96 -29.00
C TYR A 15 -5.26 0.54 -27.58
N GLN A 16 -6.19 0.60 -26.62
CA GLN A 16 -5.97 0.10 -25.27
C GLN A 16 -6.55 -1.32 -25.14
N PRO A 17 -5.72 -2.38 -25.10
CA PRO A 17 -6.23 -3.72 -24.83
C PRO A 17 -6.92 -3.71 -23.48
N LYS A 18 -8.16 -4.24 -23.41
CA LYS A 18 -8.88 -4.39 -22.13
C LYS A 18 -7.98 -5.24 -21.21
N PRO A 19 -7.50 -4.70 -20.08
CA PRO A 19 -6.69 -5.49 -19.18
C PRO A 19 -7.53 -6.68 -18.68
N PRO A 20 -6.97 -7.89 -18.59
CA PRO A 20 -7.70 -9.05 -18.11
C PRO A 20 -7.97 -8.91 -16.61
N TYR A 21 -9.08 -8.24 -16.27
CA TYR A 21 -9.43 -7.88 -14.89
C TYR A 21 -9.40 -9.07 -13.93
N VAL A 22 -9.95 -10.22 -14.35
CA VAL A 22 -9.98 -11.44 -13.53
C VAL A 22 -8.58 -11.99 -13.26
N LEU A 23 -7.73 -12.02 -14.29
CA LEU A 23 -6.36 -12.52 -14.16
C LEU A 23 -5.51 -11.61 -13.26
N ASN A 24 -5.69 -10.29 -13.39
CA ASN A 24 -5.03 -9.31 -12.54
C ASN A 24 -5.51 -9.39 -11.08
N CYS A 25 -6.81 -9.62 -10.85
CA CYS A 25 -7.35 -9.83 -9.50
C CYS A 25 -6.78 -11.11 -8.85
N ILE A 26 -6.74 -12.23 -9.57
CA ILE A 26 -6.16 -13.48 -9.05
C ILE A 26 -4.67 -13.28 -8.72
N LYS A 27 -3.93 -12.64 -9.63
CA LYS A 27 -2.51 -12.33 -9.42
C LYS A 27 -2.30 -11.42 -8.21
N ALA A 28 -3.11 -10.37 -8.09
CA ALA A 28 -3.06 -9.44 -6.95
C ALA A 28 -3.39 -10.15 -5.63
N PHE A 29 -4.41 -11.02 -5.62
CA PHE A 29 -4.78 -11.80 -4.46
C PHE A 29 -3.67 -12.77 -4.04
N LEU A 30 -3.06 -13.49 -4.98
CA LEU A 30 -1.97 -14.43 -4.69
C LEU A 30 -0.73 -13.72 -4.16
N VAL A 31 -0.33 -12.59 -4.76
CA VAL A 31 0.85 -11.86 -4.30
C VAL A 31 0.59 -11.20 -2.94
N GLY A 32 -0.58 -10.57 -2.76
CA GLY A 32 -0.95 -10.00 -1.47
C GLY A 32 -1.02 -11.06 -0.38
N GLY A 33 -1.64 -12.20 -0.68
CA GLY A 33 -1.71 -13.35 0.23
C GLY A 33 -0.34 -13.92 0.57
N LEU A 34 0.58 -14.01 -0.40
CA LEU A 34 1.95 -14.47 -0.15
C LEU A 34 2.71 -13.50 0.77
N ILE A 35 2.56 -12.18 0.56
CA ILE A 35 3.17 -11.17 1.44
C ILE A 35 2.61 -11.29 2.87
N CYS A 36 1.30 -11.48 3.01
CA CYS A 36 0.68 -11.71 4.33
C CYS A 36 1.18 -13.01 4.98
N LEU A 37 1.33 -14.10 4.22
CA LEU A 37 1.87 -15.36 4.70
C LEU A 37 3.31 -15.21 5.21
N ILE A 38 4.14 -14.43 4.51
CA ILE A 38 5.49 -14.10 4.96
C ILE A 38 5.44 -13.30 6.26
N GLY A 39 4.52 -12.34 6.38
CA GLY A 39 4.33 -11.56 7.60
C GLY A 39 3.92 -12.43 8.79
N GLU A 40 2.95 -13.34 8.59
CA GLU A 40 2.51 -14.29 9.62
C GLU A 40 3.65 -15.24 10.02
N GLY A 41 4.45 -15.71 9.06
CA GLY A 41 5.65 -16.52 9.32
C GLY A 41 6.70 -15.75 10.15
N LEU A 42 6.91 -14.47 9.87
CA LEU A 42 7.80 -13.61 10.65
C LEU A 42 7.26 -13.41 12.07
N GLN A 43 5.95 -13.20 12.22
CA GLN A 43 5.31 -13.03 13.51
C GLN A 43 5.45 -14.30 14.35
N ASN A 44 5.19 -15.47 13.77
CA ASN A 44 5.41 -16.75 14.42
C ASN A 44 6.88 -16.97 14.80
N PHE A 45 7.82 -16.54 13.96
CA PHE A 45 9.24 -16.58 14.30
C PHE A 45 9.57 -15.71 15.52
N TYR A 46 9.04 -14.48 15.61
CA TYR A 46 9.24 -13.63 16.79
C TYR A 46 8.58 -14.20 18.05
N ILE A 47 7.42 -14.84 17.93
CA ILE A 47 6.74 -15.49 19.06
C ILE A 47 7.56 -16.69 19.56
N HIS A 48 8.09 -17.52 18.65
CA HIS A 48 8.78 -18.74 19.04
C HIS A 48 10.23 -18.55 19.48
N PHE A 49 10.97 -17.61 18.91
CA PHE A 49 12.40 -17.44 19.17
C PHE A 49 12.73 -16.29 20.14
N PHE A 50 11.83 -15.32 20.31
CA PHE A 50 12.07 -14.13 21.12
C PHE A 50 11.08 -13.98 22.30
N ASP A 51 10.29 -15.03 22.60
CA ASP A 51 9.28 -15.04 23.68
C ASP A 51 8.30 -13.85 23.62
N PHE A 52 8.07 -13.30 22.43
CA PHE A 52 7.07 -12.24 22.27
C PHE A 52 5.67 -12.85 22.35
N ASN A 53 4.77 -12.16 23.03
CA ASN A 53 3.35 -12.48 23.04
C ASN A 53 2.75 -12.11 21.66
N GLU A 54 1.65 -12.74 21.23
CA GLU A 54 0.97 -12.44 19.96
C GLU A 54 0.71 -10.95 19.78
N LYS A 55 0.35 -10.26 20.87
CA LYS A 55 0.07 -8.81 20.88
C LYS A 55 1.33 -7.95 20.70
N THR A 56 2.49 -8.42 21.11
CA THR A 56 3.75 -7.66 21.01
C THR A 56 4.58 -8.04 19.79
N ALA A 57 4.39 -9.22 19.20
CA ALA A 57 5.08 -9.69 18.01
C ALA A 57 4.67 -8.98 16.70
N GLY A 58 3.49 -8.34 16.67
CA GLY A 58 3.03 -7.60 15.49
C GLY A 58 3.90 -6.39 15.14
N ASN A 59 4.32 -5.61 16.15
CA ASN A 59 5.17 -4.44 15.97
C ASN A 59 6.54 -4.76 15.30
N PRO A 60 7.35 -5.72 15.81
CA PRO A 60 8.61 -6.07 15.18
C PRO A 60 8.42 -6.70 13.80
N THR A 61 7.34 -7.46 13.58
CA THR A 61 6.99 -8.02 12.26
C THR A 61 6.80 -6.92 11.23
N VAL A 62 5.94 -5.95 11.53
CA VAL A 62 5.65 -4.83 10.62
C VAL A 62 6.91 -3.99 10.40
N ALA A 63 7.69 -3.71 11.44
CA ALA A 63 8.94 -2.96 11.32
C ALA A 63 9.95 -3.64 10.38
N THR A 64 10.13 -4.95 10.52
CA THR A 64 11.04 -5.73 9.66
C THR A 64 10.54 -5.79 8.22
N LEU A 65 9.24 -5.97 8.00
CA LEU A 65 8.66 -5.93 6.65
C LEU A 65 8.86 -4.56 5.99
N ILE A 66 8.64 -3.47 6.73
CA ILE A 66 8.90 -2.11 6.23
C ILE A 66 10.38 -1.96 5.88
N LEU A 67 11.29 -2.38 6.76
CA LEU A 67 12.73 -2.27 6.53
C LEU A 67 13.17 -3.03 5.26
N ILE A 68 12.78 -4.30 5.13
CA ILE A 68 13.09 -5.13 3.97
C ILE A 68 12.52 -4.51 2.70
N SER A 69 11.27 -4.05 2.76
CA SER A 69 10.62 -3.40 1.62
C SER A 69 11.33 -2.13 1.19
N SER A 70 11.68 -1.24 2.12
CA SER A 70 12.40 0.01 1.83
C SER A 70 13.80 -0.27 1.26
N LEU A 71 14.51 -1.28 1.75
CA LEU A 71 15.80 -1.70 1.19
C LEU A 71 15.65 -2.22 -0.24
N LEU A 72 14.69 -3.12 -0.49
CA LEU A 72 14.41 -3.65 -1.82
C LEU A 72 13.94 -2.55 -2.80
N THR A 73 13.26 -1.52 -2.29
CA THR A 73 12.84 -0.34 -3.07
C THR A 73 14.06 0.50 -3.44
N GLY A 74 14.97 0.77 -2.49
CA GLY A 74 16.22 1.49 -2.74
C GLY A 74 17.14 0.82 -3.77
N ILE A 75 17.11 -0.51 -3.86
CA ILE A 75 17.85 -1.30 -4.86
C ILE A 75 17.07 -1.41 -6.20
N GLY A 76 15.82 -0.97 -6.25
CA GLY A 76 14.96 -0.98 -7.45
C GLY A 76 14.34 -2.35 -7.78
N ILE A 77 14.45 -3.32 -6.87
CA ILE A 77 13.88 -4.67 -7.07
C ILE A 77 12.39 -4.66 -6.71
N TYR A 78 12.00 -3.95 -5.66
CA TYR A 78 10.61 -3.93 -5.21
C TYR A 78 9.69 -3.29 -6.25
N ASP A 79 10.11 -2.21 -6.92
CA ASP A 79 9.33 -1.58 -7.97
C ASP A 79 9.05 -2.52 -9.16
N ARG A 80 9.98 -3.41 -9.51
CA ARG A 80 9.75 -4.45 -10.54
C ARG A 80 8.76 -5.51 -10.09
N ILE A 81 8.88 -5.95 -8.84
CA ILE A 81 7.91 -6.88 -8.23
C ILE A 81 6.54 -6.21 -8.20
N GLY A 82 6.48 -4.91 -7.91
CA GLY A 82 5.25 -4.14 -7.86
C GLY A 82 4.56 -3.98 -9.22
N GLN A 83 5.32 -3.69 -10.28
CA GLN A 83 4.79 -3.65 -11.65
C GLN A 83 4.25 -5.02 -12.10
N PHE A 84 4.86 -6.11 -11.64
CA PHE A 84 4.35 -7.45 -11.91
C PHE A 84 3.11 -7.76 -11.06
N ALA A 85 3.15 -7.51 -9.75
CA ALA A 85 2.09 -7.86 -8.80
C ALA A 85 0.85 -6.96 -8.88
N GLY A 86 0.98 -5.74 -9.43
CA GLY A 86 -0.08 -4.76 -9.51
C GLY A 86 -0.62 -4.37 -8.14
N ALA A 87 -1.95 -4.40 -7.99
CA ALA A 87 -2.61 -4.04 -6.73
C ALA A 87 -2.18 -4.92 -5.54
N GLY A 88 -1.74 -6.15 -5.77
CA GLY A 88 -1.39 -7.11 -4.72
C GLY A 88 -0.18 -6.73 -3.87
N SER A 89 0.79 -6.01 -4.45
CA SER A 89 1.95 -5.49 -3.72
C SER A 89 1.74 -4.10 -3.14
N ALA A 90 0.69 -3.40 -3.57
CA ALA A 90 0.38 -2.03 -3.16
C ALA A 90 -0.52 -1.96 -1.91
N VAL A 91 -1.37 -2.97 -1.70
CA VAL A 91 -2.30 -3.05 -0.56
C VAL A 91 -1.61 -3.36 0.78
N PRO A 92 -0.62 -4.28 0.87
CA PRO A 92 0.05 -4.58 2.13
C PRO A 92 0.94 -3.44 2.63
N VAL A 93 1.36 -3.48 3.91
CA VAL A 93 2.23 -2.46 4.53
C VAL A 93 3.56 -2.27 3.78
N THR A 94 4.06 -3.33 3.12
CA THR A 94 5.23 -3.26 2.25
C THR A 94 5.00 -2.36 1.02
N GLY A 95 3.79 -2.34 0.47
CA GLY A 95 3.41 -1.43 -0.61
C GLY A 95 3.46 0.03 -0.19
N PHE A 96 2.97 0.33 1.02
CA PHE A 96 3.10 1.66 1.60
C PHE A 96 4.57 2.07 1.82
N ALA A 97 5.39 1.14 2.33
CA ALA A 97 6.83 1.37 2.49
C ALA A 97 7.55 1.63 1.16
N ASN A 98 7.19 0.90 0.09
CA ASN A 98 7.68 1.17 -1.26
C ASN A 98 7.30 2.58 -1.71
N SER A 99 6.02 2.94 -1.69
CA SER A 99 5.57 4.29 -2.11
C SER A 99 6.25 5.42 -1.32
N MET A 100 6.45 5.24 0.00
CA MET A 100 7.19 6.20 0.83
C MET A 100 8.65 6.32 0.42
N THR A 101 9.32 5.18 0.20
CA THR A 101 10.74 5.14 -0.17
C THR A 101 10.96 5.65 -1.60
N SER A 102 10.10 5.31 -2.56
CA SER A 102 10.15 5.84 -3.92
C SER A 102 9.92 7.36 -3.93
N ALA A 103 8.95 7.87 -3.17
CA ALA A 103 8.73 9.31 -3.03
C ALA A 103 9.96 10.04 -2.46
N ALA A 104 10.64 9.42 -1.49
CA ALA A 104 11.88 9.92 -0.91
C ALA A 104 13.04 9.95 -1.91
N LEU A 105 13.16 8.92 -2.74
CA LEU A 105 14.22 8.79 -3.74
C LEU A 105 14.01 9.77 -4.91
N GLU A 106 12.78 9.89 -5.39
CA GLU A 106 12.43 10.71 -6.56
C GLU A 106 12.56 12.22 -6.26
N HIS A 107 12.11 12.66 -5.07
CA HIS A 107 12.18 14.07 -4.66
C HIS A 107 13.46 14.39 -3.89
N LYS A 108 14.48 13.53 -3.93
CA LYS A 108 15.77 13.79 -3.28
C LYS A 108 16.49 15.01 -3.88
N SER A 109 16.32 15.25 -5.18
CA SER A 109 16.90 16.39 -5.91
C SER A 109 16.39 17.75 -5.42
N GLU A 110 15.19 17.78 -4.82
CA GLU A 110 14.57 18.97 -4.24
C GLU A 110 15.06 19.27 -2.80
N GLY A 111 15.99 18.46 -2.27
CA GLY A 111 16.57 18.60 -0.94
C GLY A 111 15.83 17.81 0.15
N LEU A 112 16.44 17.71 1.34
CA LEU A 112 15.95 16.84 2.41
C LEU A 112 14.62 17.32 3.03
N VAL A 113 14.43 18.63 3.19
CA VAL A 113 13.24 19.17 3.87
C VAL A 113 12.11 19.42 2.87
N LEU A 114 12.40 20.18 1.81
CA LEU A 114 11.41 20.59 0.82
C LEU A 114 11.02 19.46 -0.13
N GLY A 115 11.96 18.56 -0.45
CA GLY A 115 11.74 17.39 -1.29
C GLY A 115 11.32 16.17 -0.47
N VAL A 116 12.28 15.55 0.21
CA VAL A 116 12.10 14.24 0.86
C VAL A 116 11.03 14.30 1.96
N ALA A 117 11.25 15.12 2.99
CA ALA A 117 10.35 15.15 4.15
C ALA A 117 8.94 15.60 3.78
N THR A 118 8.81 16.65 2.97
CA THR A 118 7.49 17.18 2.57
C THR A 118 6.68 16.17 1.77
N ASN A 119 7.29 15.46 0.80
CA ASN A 119 6.55 14.51 -0.04
C ASN A 119 6.22 13.21 0.72
N MET A 120 7.14 12.70 1.54
CA MET A 120 6.85 11.58 2.44
C MET A 120 5.72 11.94 3.43
N PHE A 121 5.74 13.16 3.99
CA PHE A 121 4.73 13.60 4.94
C PHE A 121 3.35 13.82 4.29
N LYS A 122 3.30 14.34 3.05
CA LYS A 122 2.05 14.43 2.28
C LYS A 122 1.41 13.05 2.08
N LEU A 123 2.23 12.05 1.71
CA LEU A 123 1.74 10.69 1.49
C LEU A 123 1.26 10.04 2.78
N ALA A 124 2.04 10.12 3.86
CA ALA A 124 1.64 9.61 5.19
C ALA A 124 0.44 10.35 5.78
N GLY A 125 0.40 11.68 5.63
CA GLY A 125 -0.66 12.54 6.14
C GLY A 125 -2.02 12.19 5.55
N ASN A 126 -2.09 11.94 4.24
CA ASN A 126 -3.33 11.48 3.60
C ASN A 126 -3.84 10.16 4.20
N VAL A 127 -2.95 9.18 4.40
CA VAL A 127 -3.30 7.88 4.98
C VAL A 127 -3.83 8.03 6.40
N ILE A 128 -3.18 8.86 7.24
CA ILE A 128 -3.62 9.11 8.61
C ILE A 128 -5.00 9.77 8.63
N VAL A 129 -5.22 10.80 7.80
CA VAL A 129 -6.51 11.51 7.75
C VAL A 129 -7.63 10.57 7.34
N PHE A 130 -7.48 9.84 6.23
CA PHE A 130 -8.51 8.90 5.79
C PHE A 130 -8.69 7.74 6.77
N GLY A 131 -7.62 7.24 7.39
CA GLY A 131 -7.67 6.17 8.39
C GLY A 131 -8.43 6.58 9.65
N VAL A 132 -8.12 7.74 10.22
CA VAL A 132 -8.78 8.23 11.44
C VAL A 132 -10.24 8.61 11.17
N VAL A 133 -10.53 9.31 10.07
CA VAL A 133 -11.89 9.72 9.72
C VAL A 133 -12.77 8.50 9.44
N SER A 134 -12.28 7.51 8.68
CA SER A 134 -13.04 6.29 8.42
C SER A 134 -13.27 5.47 9.70
N ALA A 135 -12.26 5.34 10.56
CA ALA A 135 -12.40 4.69 11.87
C ALA A 135 -13.44 5.39 12.75
N TYR A 136 -13.46 6.73 12.75
CA TYR A 136 -14.44 7.52 13.49
C TYR A 136 -15.87 7.31 12.97
N VAL A 137 -16.08 7.36 11.65
CA VAL A 137 -17.39 7.12 11.03
C VAL A 137 -17.89 5.71 11.34
N VAL A 138 -17.06 4.68 11.15
CA VAL A 138 -17.44 3.29 11.45
C VAL A 138 -17.68 3.09 12.95
N GLY A 139 -16.89 3.76 13.81
CA GLY A 139 -17.08 3.76 15.25
C GLY A 139 -18.43 4.34 15.68
N ILE A 140 -18.83 5.48 15.12
CA ILE A 140 -20.15 6.08 15.36
C ILE A 140 -21.27 5.16 14.88
N ILE A 141 -21.15 4.61 13.68
CA ILE A 141 -22.15 3.68 13.15
C ILE A 141 -22.32 2.49 14.11
N ARG A 142 -21.22 1.85 14.52
CA ARG A 142 -21.28 0.75 15.51
C ARG A 142 -21.94 1.18 16.82
N TYR A 143 -21.57 2.34 17.35
CA TYR A 143 -22.15 2.86 18.59
C TYR A 143 -23.66 3.09 18.49
N VAL A 144 -24.13 3.69 17.40
CA VAL A 144 -25.57 3.94 17.17
C VAL A 144 -26.34 2.63 16.98
N PHE A 145 -25.79 1.67 16.24
CA PHE A 145 -26.38 0.35 16.09
C PHE A 145 -26.48 -0.40 17.43
N GLU A 146 -25.42 -0.38 18.24
CA GLU A 146 -25.41 -1.03 19.57
C GLU A 146 -26.44 -0.39 20.52
N LYS A 147 -26.60 0.93 20.49
CA LYS A 147 -27.60 1.67 21.26
C LYS A 147 -29.05 1.49 20.78
N MET A 148 -29.26 1.09 19.53
CA MET A 148 -30.60 0.95 18.92
C MET A 148 -31.13 -0.49 19.01
N PHE A 149 -30.24 -1.48 19.09
CA PHE A 149 -30.57 -2.90 19.19
C PHE A 149 -30.34 -3.49 20.60
N SER A 150 -30.01 -2.66 21.59
CA SER A 150 -29.97 -3.00 23.03
C SER A 150 -31.10 -2.32 23.78
#